data_AF-A0A660QNJ8-F1
#
_entry.id   AF-A0A660QNJ8-F1
#
_cell.length_a   1.000
_cell.length_b   1.000
_cell.length_c   1.000
_cell.angle_alpha   90.00
_cell.angle_beta   90.00
_cell.angle_gamma   90.00
#
_symmetry.space_group_name_H-M   'P 1'
#
loop_
_entity.id
_entity.type
_entity.pdbx_description
1 polymer ?
#
loop_
_entity_poly.entity_id
_entity_poly.type
_entity_poly.pdbx_seq_one_letter_code
_entity_poly.pdbx_strand_id
1 'polypeptide(L)'
;MPPGKTSATTGNICGQLDQVTPQWLAVDLGTEHAIDRVEIVWEAAFGQAYAIQVSADGVNYTEAYSTGSGDGATDIIEFQVPINARWIRMYGTQRGTGWGYSIYEFKVFGTSVSN
;
A
#
# COMPACT_ATOMS: atom_id res chain seq x y z
N MET A 1 7.11 22.49 -12.28
CA MET A 1 6.54 21.58 -11.26
C MET A 1 6.11 20.32 -12.00
N PRO A 2 6.61 19.11 -11.67
CA PRO A 2 6.18 17.92 -12.40
C PRO A 2 4.79 17.46 -11.92
N PRO A 3 3.91 17.03 -12.84
CA PRO A 3 2.57 16.53 -12.53
C PRO A 3 2.62 15.10 -11.95
N GLY A 4 1.64 14.75 -11.09
CA GLY A 4 1.26 13.34 -10.86
C GLY A 4 1.63 12.67 -9.53
N LYS A 5 2.04 13.39 -8.48
CA LYS A 5 2.28 12.78 -7.16
C LYS A 5 1.00 12.80 -6.31
N THR A 6 0.28 11.69 -6.23
CA THR A 6 -0.78 11.51 -5.25
C THR A 6 -0.17 10.81 -4.02
N SER A 7 0.21 11.58 -3.01
CA SER A 7 0.67 11.07 -1.71
C SER A 7 -0.53 10.99 -0.79
N ALA A 8 -0.93 9.79 -0.37
CA ALA A 8 -1.92 9.62 0.67
C ALA A 8 -1.19 9.48 2.01
N THR A 9 -1.26 10.51 2.84
CA THR A 9 -0.80 10.46 4.24
C THR A 9 -2.03 10.33 5.13
N THR A 10 -2.23 9.17 5.73
CA THR A 10 -3.19 8.98 6.82
C THR A 10 -2.46 8.12 7.84
N GLY A 11 -1.92 8.69 8.92
CA GLY A 11 -2.70 9.20 10.06
C GLY A 11 -2.64 8.14 11.15
N ASN A 12 -1.95 8.43 12.26
CA ASN A 12 -1.73 7.51 13.38
C ASN A 12 -3.03 6.83 13.81
N ILE A 13 -3.10 5.50 13.71
CA ILE A 13 -4.21 4.71 14.27
C ILE A 13 -3.93 4.54 15.77
N CYS A 14 -4.30 5.54 16.58
CA CYS A 14 -4.14 5.50 18.02
C CYS A 14 -5.45 5.10 18.72
N GLY A 15 -5.47 3.92 19.37
CA GLY A 15 -6.38 3.62 20.49
C GLY A 15 -7.12 2.27 20.45
N GLN A 16 -6.69 1.33 21.30
CA GLN A 16 -7.46 0.31 22.05
C GLN A 16 -8.64 -0.36 21.31
N LEU A 17 -8.57 -1.61 20.82
CA LEU A 17 -8.36 -2.85 21.57
C LEU A 17 -7.96 -3.95 20.55
N ASP A 18 -7.02 -4.79 20.98
CA ASP A 18 -6.55 -6.03 20.35
C ASP A 18 -5.89 -5.92 18.97
N GLN A 19 -4.66 -6.42 18.88
CA GLN A 19 -4.12 -7.40 17.93
C GLN A 19 -4.88 -7.76 16.61
N VAL A 20 -5.70 -6.89 16.01
CA VAL A 20 -6.48 -7.23 14.81
C VAL A 20 -5.54 -7.28 13.62
N THR A 21 -5.20 -8.48 13.19
CA THR A 21 -4.76 -8.81 11.85
C THR A 21 -5.91 -9.56 11.18
N PRO A 22 -6.33 -9.17 9.98
CA PRO A 22 -5.67 -8.24 9.05
C PRO A 22 -6.02 -6.75 9.25
N GLN A 23 -5.14 -5.85 8.81
CA GLN A 23 -5.38 -4.40 8.69
C GLN A 23 -5.04 -3.90 7.29
N TRP A 24 -5.57 -2.75 6.88
CA TRP A 24 -5.29 -2.22 5.55
C TRP A 24 -5.30 -0.69 5.48
N LEU A 25 -4.54 -0.17 4.52
CA LEU A 25 -4.52 1.23 4.10
C LEU A 25 -4.82 1.28 2.59
N ALA A 26 -5.95 1.86 2.19
CA ALA A 26 -6.36 1.96 0.79
C ALA A 26 -6.32 3.39 0.28
N VAL A 27 -6.03 3.55 -1.01
CA VAL A 27 -5.94 4.82 -1.73
C VAL A 27 -6.80 4.74 -2.99
N ASP A 28 -7.69 5.71 -3.19
CA ASP A 28 -8.35 5.99 -4.47
C ASP A 28 -7.45 6.94 -5.28
N LEU A 29 -7.04 6.53 -6.47
CA LEU A 29 -6.28 7.36 -7.40
C LEU A 29 -7.19 8.32 -8.20
N GLY A 30 -8.52 8.17 -8.09
CA GLY A 30 -9.54 8.98 -8.76
C GLY A 30 -9.89 8.48 -10.16
N THR A 31 -8.89 8.03 -10.92
CA THR A 31 -9.03 7.41 -12.27
C THR A 31 -8.22 6.13 -12.36
N GLU A 32 -8.33 5.40 -13.48
CA GLU A 32 -7.48 4.24 -13.74
C GLU A 32 -6.05 4.70 -14.09
N HIS A 33 -5.06 4.07 -13.47
CA HIS A 33 -3.64 4.27 -13.72
C HIS A 33 -2.97 2.94 -14.03
N ALA A 34 -2.02 2.95 -14.95
CA ALA A 34 -1.08 1.86 -15.16
C ALA A 34 0.05 2.00 -14.13
N ILE A 35 -0.06 1.25 -13.03
CA ILE A 35 0.83 1.30 -11.86
C ILE A 35 2.06 0.43 -12.14
N ASP A 36 3.26 1.00 -11.99
CA ASP A 36 4.53 0.31 -12.23
C ASP A 36 5.40 0.17 -10.98
N ARG A 37 5.20 1.02 -9.96
CA ARG A 37 5.96 0.96 -8.72
C ARG A 37 5.15 1.41 -7.51
N VAL A 38 5.40 0.77 -6.38
CA VAL A 38 4.90 1.15 -5.06
C VAL A 38 6.09 1.28 -4.13
N GLU A 39 6.10 2.33 -3.31
CA GLU A 39 7.08 2.51 -2.24
C GLU A 39 6.36 2.64 -0.91
N ILE A 40 6.77 1.85 0.08
CA ILE A 40 6.29 1.92 1.46
C ILE A 40 7.46 2.33 2.34
N VAL A 41 7.32 3.44 3.06
CA VAL A 41 8.28 3.86 4.07
C VAL A 41 7.67 3.54 5.43
N TRP A 42 8.12 2.45 6.05
CA TRP A 42 7.68 2.02 7.37
C TRP A 42 8.33 2.84 8.48
N GLU A 43 7.64 2.94 9.61
CA GLU A 43 8.29 3.33 10.86
C GLU A 43 8.95 2.11 11.53
N ALA A 44 9.33 2.22 12.81
CA ALA A 44 9.82 1.09 13.60
C ALA A 44 8.80 -0.04 13.73
N ALA A 45 7.50 0.25 13.56
CA ALA A 45 6.42 -0.72 13.55
C ALA A 45 6.00 -1.02 12.11
N PHE A 46 6.28 -2.24 11.64
CA PHE A 46 6.15 -2.61 10.23
C PHE A 46 5.38 -3.93 10.03
N GLY A 47 5.00 -4.22 8.78
CA GLY A 47 4.43 -5.50 8.41
C GLY A 47 5.49 -6.54 8.04
N GLN A 48 5.51 -7.67 8.74
CA GLN A 48 6.32 -8.83 8.35
C GLN A 48 5.66 -9.60 7.20
N ALA A 49 4.34 -9.80 7.27
CA ALA A 49 3.57 -10.32 6.16
C ALA A 49 2.51 -9.31 5.74
N TYR A 50 2.52 -8.97 4.46
CA TYR A 50 1.58 -8.05 3.85
C TYR A 50 1.46 -8.29 2.35
N ALA A 51 0.40 -7.75 1.77
CA ALA A 51 0.16 -7.74 0.34
C ALA A 51 -0.09 -6.31 -0.16
N ILE A 52 0.33 -6.04 -1.39
CA ILE A 52 -0.20 -4.93 -2.18
C ILE A 52 -1.32 -5.47 -3.03
N GLN A 53 -2.49 -4.88 -2.88
CA GLN A 53 -3.68 -5.28 -3.61
C GLN A 53 -4.24 -4.11 -4.40
N VAL A 54 -4.73 -4.40 -5.59
CA VAL A 54 -5.29 -3.41 -6.51
C VAL A 54 -6.74 -3.69 -6.81
N SER A 55 -7.50 -2.68 -7.22
CA SER A 55 -8.91 -2.82 -7.56
C SER A 55 -9.35 -1.77 -8.57
N ALA A 56 -10.32 -2.11 -9.40
CA ALA A 56 -11.00 -1.17 -10.30
C ALA A 56 -12.15 -0.42 -9.60
N ASP A 57 -12.79 -1.05 -8.60
CA ASP A 57 -14.05 -0.60 -7.99
C ASP A 57 -13.95 -0.24 -6.51
N GLY A 58 -12.82 -0.52 -5.86
CA GLY A 58 -12.61 -0.29 -4.43
C GLY A 58 -13.30 -1.30 -3.53
N VAL A 59 -13.87 -2.37 -4.09
CA VAL A 59 -14.59 -3.43 -3.37
C VAL A 59 -13.92 -4.78 -3.59
N ASN A 60 -13.67 -5.12 -4.85
CA ASN A 60 -13.03 -6.37 -5.25
C ASN A 60 -11.55 -6.14 -5.48
N TYR A 61 -10.71 -6.68 -4.58
CA TYR A 61 -9.27 -6.51 -4.61
C TYR A 61 -8.57 -7.77 -5.11
N THR A 62 -7.58 -7.59 -5.98
CA THR A 62 -6.67 -8.64 -6.44
C THR A 62 -5.27 -8.39 -5.90
N GLU A 63 -4.55 -9.47 -5.61
CA GLU A 63 -3.17 -9.38 -5.14
C GLU A 63 -2.22 -9.07 -6.30
N ALA A 64 -1.48 -7.99 -6.17
CA ALA A 64 -0.42 -7.58 -7.10
C ALA A 64 0.97 -8.00 -6.61
N TYR A 65 1.15 -8.05 -5.29
CA TYR A 65 2.38 -8.47 -4.62
C TYR A 65 2.06 -8.98 -3.22
N SER A 66 2.85 -9.93 -2.72
CA SER A 66 2.85 -10.31 -1.31
C SER A 66 4.23 -10.69 -0.83
N THR A 67 4.45 -10.50 0.47
CA THR A 67 5.64 -10.97 1.19
C THR A 67 5.24 -11.49 2.56
N GLY A 68 6.01 -12.46 3.06
CA GLY A 68 5.94 -12.96 4.44
C GLY A 68 7.20 -12.67 5.25
N SER A 69 8.13 -11.91 4.68
CA SER A 69 9.46 -11.68 5.24
C SER A 69 9.88 -10.21 5.20
N GLY A 70 8.92 -9.29 5.30
CA GLY A 70 9.21 -7.87 5.43
C GLY A 70 10.09 -7.59 6.65
N ASP A 71 11.03 -6.66 6.50
CA ASP A 71 12.04 -6.28 7.48
C ASP A 71 11.92 -4.82 7.95
N GLY A 72 10.92 -4.10 7.45
CA GLY A 72 10.64 -2.70 7.78
C GLY A 72 11.35 -1.74 6.83
N ALA A 73 11.82 -0.60 7.34
CA ALA A 73 12.50 0.43 6.55
C ALA A 73 11.70 0.85 5.29
N THR A 74 12.35 0.88 4.12
CA THR A 74 11.69 1.23 2.85
C THR A 74 11.59 0.02 1.96
N ASP A 75 10.35 -0.36 1.63
CA ASP A 75 10.05 -1.36 0.62
C ASP A 75 9.80 -0.69 -0.73
N ILE A 76 10.48 -1.17 -1.77
CA ILE A 76 10.29 -0.76 -3.16
C ILE A 76 9.83 -1.96 -3.96
N ILE A 77 8.61 -1.88 -4.50
CA ILE A 77 7.95 -2.96 -5.23
C ILE A 77 7.75 -2.49 -6.66
N GLU A 78 8.45 -3.11 -7.60
CA GLU A 78 8.38 -2.80 -9.03
C GLU A 78 7.63 -3.90 -9.79
N PHE A 79 6.68 -3.50 -10.63
CA PHE A 79 5.93 -4.39 -11.49
C PHE A 79 6.54 -4.38 -12.90
N GLN A 80 7.06 -5.54 -13.33
CA GLN A 80 7.67 -5.67 -14.67
C GLN A 80 6.66 -5.42 -15.80
N VAL A 81 5.39 -5.75 -15.54
CA VAL A 81 4.26 -5.41 -16.40
C VAL A 81 3.36 -4.48 -15.59
N PRO A 82 3.12 -3.23 -16.03
CA PRO A 82 2.25 -2.30 -15.31
C PRO A 82 0.86 -2.88 -15.07
N ILE A 83 0.31 -2.60 -13.90
CA ILE A 83 -1.00 -3.12 -13.48
C ILE A 83 -2.00 -1.97 -13.51
N ASN A 84 -3.05 -2.14 -14.30
CA ASN A 84 -4.11 -1.14 -14.38
C ASN A 84 -5.04 -1.23 -13.17
N ALA A 85 -5.18 -0.13 -12.44
CA ALA A 85 -6.09 -0.02 -11.31
C ALA A 85 -6.45 1.42 -10.97
N ARG A 86 -7.58 1.60 -10.31
CA ARG A 86 -7.98 2.89 -9.71
C ARG A 86 -7.70 2.92 -8.21
N TRP A 87 -7.88 1.79 -7.55
CA TRP A 87 -7.66 1.64 -6.12
C TRP A 87 -6.45 0.76 -5.86
N ILE A 88 -5.72 1.08 -4.82
CA ILE A 88 -4.60 0.28 -4.35
C ILE A 88 -4.56 0.31 -2.84
N ARG A 89 -4.18 -0.80 -2.20
CA ARG A 89 -4.06 -0.89 -0.76
C ARG A 89 -2.86 -1.71 -0.31
N MET A 90 -2.28 -1.32 0.82
CA MET A 90 -1.46 -2.20 1.65
C MET A 90 -2.40 -3.01 2.53
N TYR A 91 -2.25 -4.33 2.55
CA TYR A 91 -3.03 -5.28 3.35
C TYR A 91 -2.09 -6.10 4.23
N GLY A 92 -1.98 -5.73 5.51
CA GLY A 92 -1.13 -6.38 6.49
C GLY A 92 -1.80 -7.58 7.14
N THR A 93 -1.12 -8.73 7.14
CA THR A 93 -1.60 -9.99 7.73
C THR A 93 -0.77 -10.45 8.92
N GLN A 94 0.52 -10.08 8.98
CA GLN A 94 1.38 -10.30 10.14
C GLN A 94 2.22 -9.06 10.45
N ARG A 95 2.30 -8.69 11.73
CA ARG A 95 3.13 -7.59 12.24
C ARG A 95 4.55 -8.08 12.46
N GLY A 96 5.54 -7.23 12.18
CA GLY A 96 6.94 -7.53 12.44
C GLY A 96 7.41 -7.19 13.86
N THR A 97 6.59 -6.49 14.63
CA THR A 97 6.88 -6.14 16.03
C THR A 97 5.66 -6.37 16.91
N GLY A 98 5.79 -6.14 18.23
CA GLY A 98 4.67 -6.13 19.16
C GLY A 98 3.69 -4.96 18.95
N TRP A 99 4.06 -3.97 18.14
CA TRP A 99 3.26 -2.80 17.80
C TRP A 99 2.41 -3.03 16.54
N GLY A 100 1.51 -2.09 16.23
CA GLY A 100 0.67 -2.13 15.02
C GLY A 100 1.45 -1.98 13.70
N TYR A 101 0.75 -1.69 12.61
CA TYR A 101 1.39 -1.25 11.37
C TYR A 101 1.53 0.27 11.40
N SER A 102 2.71 0.80 11.07
CA SER A 102 2.94 2.24 10.99
C SER A 102 3.74 2.59 9.73
N ILE A 103 3.19 3.49 8.93
CA ILE A 103 3.74 3.90 7.63
C ILE A 103 3.93 5.41 7.66
N TYR A 104 5.16 5.88 7.41
CA TYR A 104 5.45 7.28 7.14
C TYR A 104 4.87 7.72 5.78
N GLU A 105 5.15 6.95 4.73
CA GLU A 105 4.74 7.27 3.37
C GLU A 105 4.30 6.02 2.59
N PHE A 106 3.18 6.13 1.88
CA PHE A 106 2.74 5.15 0.89
C PHE A 106 2.64 5.84 -0.46
N LYS A 107 3.58 5.54 -1.36
CA LYS A 107 3.70 6.19 -2.67
C LYS A 107 3.35 5.20 -3.77
N VAL A 108 2.55 5.67 -4.71
CA VAL A 108 2.11 4.90 -5.87
C VAL A 108 2.59 5.64 -7.11
N PHE A 109 3.30 4.94 -7.98
CA PHE A 109 3.83 5.46 -9.23
C PHE A 109 3.19 4.74 -10.41
N GLY A 110 2.91 5.50 -11.44
CA GLY A 110 2.27 5.02 -12.65
C GLY A 110 1.86 6.16 -13.55
N THR A 111 1.26 5.79 -14.67
CA THR A 111 0.76 6.75 -15.66
C THR A 111 -0.76 6.73 -15.68
N SER A 112 -1.39 7.91 -15.77
CA SER A 112 -2.84 7.98 -15.98
C SER A 112 -3.22 7.33 -17.30
N VAL A 113 -4.20 6.43 -17.27
CA VAL A 113 -4.79 5.86 -18.48
C VAL A 113 -5.85 6.85 -18.96
N SER A 114 -5.55 7.60 -20.02
CA SER A 114 -6.53 8.46 -20.68
C SER A 114 -7.34 7.63 -21.68
N ASN A 115 -8.65 7.53 -21.45
CA ASN A 115 -9.61 6.98 -22.42
C ASN A 115 -9.83 7.92 -23.60
#